data_AF-A0A6V7LCJ8-F1
#
_entry.id   AF-A0A6V7LCJ8-F1
#
_cell.length_a   1.000
_cell.length_b   1.000
_cell.length_c   1.000
_cell.angle_alpha   90.00
_cell.angle_beta   90.00
_cell.angle_gamma   90.00
#
_symmetry.space_group_name_H-M   'P 1'
#
loop_
_entity.id
_entity.type
_entity.pdbx_description
1 polymer ?
#
loop_
_entity_poly.entity_id
_entity_poly.type
_entity_poly.pdbx_seq_one_letter_code
_entity_poly.pdbx_strand_id
1 'polypeptide(L)'
;MLLVGLGGSGKQSLSRLASYICGLNPFNIEVTKHYGLSEFREDLKRLYSLAGIDNKPTCFLFNDTQVTVERFLEIINNILSTGEVANLYKTDEMED
;
A
#
# COMPACT_ATOMS: atom_id res chain seq x y z
N MET A 1 -9.17 3.22 -6.87
CA MET A 1 -10.48 3.72 -6.36
C MET A 1 -10.20 4.74 -5.28
N LEU A 2 -10.90 5.87 -5.26
CA LEU A 2 -10.77 6.89 -4.21
C LEU A 2 -12.10 6.97 -3.44
N LEU A 3 -12.07 6.74 -2.13
CA LEU A 3 -13.26 6.68 -1.28
C LEU A 3 -13.40 7.96 -0.47
N VAL A 4 -14.29 8.84 -0.89
CA VAL A 4 -14.54 10.13 -0.24
C VAL A 4 -15.82 10.07 0.58
N GLY A 5 -15.77 10.56 1.82
CA GLY A 5 -16.94 10.67 2.69
C GLY A 5 -16.57 10.90 4.15
N LEU A 6 -17.53 11.29 4.96
CA LEU A 6 -17.33 11.61 6.39
C LEU A 6 -16.78 10.42 7.18
N GLY A 7 -16.08 10.70 8.29
CA GLY A 7 -15.62 9.68 9.23
C GLY A 7 -16.78 8.83 9.77
N GLY A 8 -16.56 7.53 9.98
CA GLY A 8 -17.60 6.62 10.49
C GLY A 8 -18.58 6.06 9.46
N SER A 9 -18.50 6.45 8.18
CA SER A 9 -19.37 5.93 7.12
C SER A 9 -19.09 4.48 6.68
N GLY A 10 -18.22 3.76 7.38
CA GLY A 10 -17.94 2.35 7.11
C GLY A 10 -17.10 2.05 5.87
N LYS A 11 -16.53 3.07 5.19
CA LYS A 11 -15.74 2.92 3.94
C LYS A 11 -14.70 1.80 4.03
N GLN A 12 -13.84 1.83 5.06
CA GLN A 12 -12.78 0.83 5.22
C GLN A 12 -13.34 -0.58 5.48
N SER A 13 -14.39 -0.70 6.30
CA SER A 13 -15.04 -1.97 6.59
C SER A 13 -15.68 -2.57 5.33
N LEU A 14 -16.38 -1.76 4.55
CA LEU A 14 -16.98 -2.18 3.28
C LEU A 14 -15.94 -2.52 2.23
N SER A 15 -14.83 -1.77 2.15
CA SER A 15 -13.71 -2.12 1.26
C SER A 15 -13.11 -3.47 1.63
N ARG A 16 -12.88 -3.75 2.92
CA ARG A 16 -12.39 -5.07 3.37
C ARG A 16 -13.37 -6.19 3.04
N LEU A 17 -14.66 -5.96 3.27
CA LEU A 17 -15.70 -6.92 2.91
C LEU A 17 -15.72 -7.20 1.40
N ALA A 18 -15.64 -6.14 0.58
CA ALA A 18 -15.57 -6.27 -0.87
C ALA A 18 -14.30 -7.02 -1.32
N SER A 19 -13.14 -6.71 -0.73
CA SER A 19 -11.89 -7.45 -0.98
C SER A 19 -12.07 -8.94 -0.69
N TYR A 20 -12.68 -9.29 0.44
CA TYR A 20 -12.96 -10.67 0.80
C TYR A 20 -13.87 -11.37 -0.21
N ILE A 21 -14.98 -10.73 -0.61
CA ILE A 21 -15.90 -11.26 -1.62
C ILE A 21 -15.18 -11.49 -2.96
N CYS A 22 -14.27 -10.60 -3.33
CA CYS A 22 -13.48 -10.70 -4.56
C CYS A 22 -12.25 -11.63 -4.44
N GLY A 23 -12.03 -12.29 -3.29
CA GLY A 23 -10.85 -13.15 -3.08
C GLY A 23 -9.52 -12.39 -3.04
N LEU A 24 -9.54 -11.09 -2.73
CA LEU A 24 -8.34 -10.26 -2.59
C LEU A 24 -7.88 -10.24 -1.13
N ASN A 25 -6.57 -10.40 -0.92
CA ASN A 25 -5.97 -10.27 0.39
C ASN A 25 -5.80 -8.78 0.76
N PRO A 26 -6.46 -8.27 1.82
CA PRO A 26 -6.30 -6.89 2.23
C PRO A 26 -4.93 -6.67 2.88
N PHE A 27 -4.15 -5.73 2.35
CA PHE A 27 -2.90 -5.25 2.92
C PHE A 27 -3.11 -3.85 3.52
N ASN A 28 -2.69 -3.65 4.77
CA ASN A 28 -2.76 -2.35 5.44
C ASN A 28 -1.40 -2.08 6.09
N ILE A 29 -0.94 -0.84 6.06
CA ILE A 29 0.25 -0.42 6.81
C ILE A 29 -0.14 0.02 8.23
N GLU A 30 0.75 -0.22 9.19
CA GLU A 30 0.57 0.19 10.58
C GLU A 30 1.55 1.30 10.92
N VAL A 31 1.02 2.52 10.91
CA VAL A 31 1.82 3.72 11.16
C VAL A 31 2.04 3.88 12.66
N THR A 32 3.32 3.97 13.04
CA THR A 32 3.76 4.28 14.41
C THR A 32 4.34 5.69 14.47
N LYS A 33 4.66 6.19 15.68
CA LYS A 33 5.25 7.53 15.87
C LYS A 33 6.56 7.74 15.09
N HIS A 34 7.30 6.67 14.81
CA HIS A 34 8.59 6.71 14.13
C HIS A 34 8.50 6.24 12.67
N TYR A 35 7.28 6.09 12.14
CA TYR A 35 7.06 5.58 10.80
C TYR A 35 7.31 6.67 9.75
N GLY A 36 8.37 6.48 8.96
CA GLY A 36 8.78 7.39 7.90
C GLY A 36 8.91 6.69 6.56
N LEU A 37 9.74 7.27 5.68
CA LEU A 37 9.94 6.78 4.32
C LEU A 37 10.60 5.42 4.24
N SER A 38 11.48 5.10 5.19
CA SER A 38 12.18 3.82 5.19
C SER A 38 11.20 2.69 5.48
N GLU A 39 10.39 2.85 6.53
CA GLU A 39 9.39 1.87 6.95
C GLU A 39 8.32 1.69 5.87
N PHE A 40 7.88 2.78 5.24
CA PHE A 40 6.94 2.70 4.13
C PHE A 40 7.49 1.97 2.92
N ARG A 41 8.76 2.15 2.57
CA ARG A 41 9.39 1.39 1.49
C ARG A 41 9.47 -0.09 1.81
N GLU A 42 9.81 -0.46 3.03
CA GLU A 42 9.83 -1.86 3.46
C GLU A 42 8.42 -2.49 3.40
N ASP A 43 7.38 -1.75 3.78
CA ASP A 43 5.99 -2.18 3.62
C ASP A 43 5.60 -2.37 2.15
N LEU A 44 6.07 -1.48 1.27
CA LEU A 44 5.87 -1.62 -0.17
C LEU A 44 6.63 -2.80 -0.75
N LYS A 45 7.85 -3.10 -0.30
CA LYS A 45 8.55 -4.34 -0.71
C LYS A 45 7.70 -5.57 -0.37
N ARG A 46 7.16 -5.66 0.86
CA ARG A 46 6.26 -6.75 1.26
C ARG A 46 5.01 -6.83 0.40
N LEU A 47 4.40 -5.68 0.08
CA LEU A 47 3.25 -5.59 -0.82
C LEU A 47 3.59 -6.13 -2.22
N TYR A 48 4.74 -5.72 -2.79
CA TYR A 48 5.20 -6.14 -4.11
C TYR A 48 5.59 -7.63 -4.14
N SER A 49 6.21 -8.16 -3.09
CA SER A 49 6.47 -9.60 -2.98
C SER A 49 5.18 -10.41 -2.94
N LEU A 50 4.18 -10.00 -2.13
CA LEU A 50 2.89 -10.68 -2.05
C LEU A 50 2.12 -10.65 -3.37
N ALA A 51 2.07 -9.49 -4.02
CA ALA A 51 1.30 -9.31 -5.25
C ALA A 51 2.02 -9.88 -6.48
N GLY A 52 3.33 -9.65 -6.58
CA GLY A 52 4.14 -9.95 -7.76
C GLY A 52 4.81 -11.32 -7.72
N ILE A 53 5.50 -11.66 -6.62
CA ILE A 53 6.28 -12.91 -6.52
C ILE A 53 5.36 -14.07 -6.14
N ASP A 54 4.61 -13.92 -5.04
CA ASP A 54 3.69 -14.95 -4.56
C ASP A 54 2.43 -15.05 -5.43
N ASN A 55 2.23 -14.12 -6.37
CA ASN A 55 1.07 -14.01 -7.24
C ASN A 55 -0.27 -14.08 -6.47
N LYS A 56 -0.33 -13.46 -5.28
CA LYS A 56 -1.55 -13.38 -4.48
C LYS A 56 -2.31 -12.11 -4.84
N PRO A 57 -3.55 -12.21 -5.34
CA PRO A 57 -4.39 -11.03 -5.57
C PRO A 57 -4.52 -10.21 -4.29
N THR A 58 -4.04 -8.97 -4.30
CA THR A 58 -3.87 -8.16 -3.09
C THR A 58 -4.61 -6.83 -3.23
N CYS A 59 -5.28 -6.40 -2.17
CA CYS A 59 -5.95 -5.11 -2.07
C CYS A 59 -5.23 -4.24 -1.05
N PHE A 60 -4.47 -3.25 -1.53
CA PHE A 60 -3.82 -2.28 -0.65
C PHE A 60 -4.82 -1.21 -0.19
N LEU A 61 -5.06 -1.14 1.12
CA LEU A 61 -5.90 -0.14 1.76
C LEU A 61 -5.02 0.92 2.42
N PHE A 62 -5.12 2.14 1.90
CA PHE A 62 -4.38 3.31 2.34
C PHE A 62 -5.34 4.48 2.59
N ASN A 63 -5.20 5.15 3.73
CA ASN A 63 -6.03 6.27 4.14
C ASN A 63 -5.18 7.50 4.48
N ASP A 64 -5.86 8.63 4.65
CA ASP A 64 -5.27 9.93 4.96
C ASP A 64 -4.51 9.95 6.29
N THR A 65 -5.01 9.25 7.31
CA THR A 65 -4.34 9.17 8.62
C THR A 65 -2.98 8.45 8.58
N GLN A 66 -2.72 7.68 7.54
CA GLN A 66 -1.46 6.97 7.34
C GLN A 66 -0.41 7.81 6.58
N VAL A 67 -0.77 9.01 6.10
CA VAL A 67 0.17 9.91 5.40
C VAL A 67 0.98 10.69 6.43
N THR A 68 2.14 10.16 6.84
CA THR A 68 3.03 10.83 7.79
C THR A 68 3.88 11.92 7.15
N VAL A 69 4.21 11.77 5.88
CA VAL A 69 4.98 12.73 5.08
C VAL A 69 4.40 12.84 3.67
N GLU A 70 4.46 14.03 3.07
CA GLU A 70 3.89 14.32 1.75
C GLU A 70 4.44 13.39 0.64
N ARG A 71 5.72 13.00 0.78
CA ARG A 71 6.41 12.08 -0.13
C ARG A 71 5.70 10.73 -0.31
N PHE A 72 4.87 10.28 0.64
CA PHE A 72 4.07 9.06 0.49
C PHE A 72 3.09 9.17 -0.68
N LEU A 73 2.43 10.33 -0.83
CA LEU A 73 1.46 10.55 -1.91
C LEU A 73 2.15 10.55 -3.27
N GLU A 74 3.36 11.08 -3.37
CA GLU A 74 4.16 11.01 -4.59
C GLU A 74 4.50 9.56 -4.96
N ILE A 75 4.83 8.72 -3.97
CA ILE A 75 5.08 7.30 -4.19
C ILE A 75 3.80 6.59 -4.64
N ILE A 76 2.66 6.82 -3.98
CA ILE A 76 1.36 6.25 -4.37
C ILE A 76 1.02 6.65 -5.82
N ASN A 77 1.25 7.90 -6.19
CA ASN A 77 1.02 8.37 -7.55
C ASN A 77 1.87 7.62 -8.58
N ASN A 78 3.14 7.37 -8.27
CA ASN A 78 4.04 6.60 -9.13
C ASN A 78 3.58 5.13 -9.26
N ILE A 79 3.19 4.49 -8.14
CA ILE A 79 2.63 3.12 -8.16
C ILE A 79 1.40 3.06 -9.09
N LEU A 80 0.51 4.05 -9.02
CA LEU A 80 -0.71 4.08 -9.84
C LEU A 80 -0.42 4.39 -11.31
N SER A 81 0.61 5.19 -11.60
CA SER A 81 0.90 5.67 -12.96
C SER A 81 1.80 4.72 -13.75
N THR A 82 2.85 4.19 -13.11
CA THR A 82 3.86 3.34 -13.76
C THR A 82 3.95 1.95 -13.17
N GLY A 83 3.37 1.72 -11.98
CA GLY A 83 3.58 0.47 -11.24
C GLY A 83 4.93 0.41 -10.53
N GLU A 84 5.74 1.46 -10.57
CA GLU A 84 7.11 1.45 -10.05
C GLU A 84 7.31 2.43 -8.89
N VAL A 85 8.23 2.07 -7.99
CA VAL A 85 8.71 2.94 -6.92
C VAL A 85 10.22 3.10 -7.06
N ALA A 86 10.67 4.32 -7.32
CA ALA A 86 12.08 4.62 -7.53
C ALA A 86 12.91 4.25 -6.28
N ASN A 87 14.04 3.56 -6.51
CA ASN A 87 14.96 3.10 -5.47
C ASN A 87 14.25 2.28 -4.36
N LEU A 88 13.25 1.47 -4.73
CA LEU A 88 12.60 0.56 -3.80
C LEU A 88 13.52 -0.60 -3.42
N TYR A 89 14.16 -1.21 -4.42
CA TYR A 89 15.16 -2.25 -4.25
C TYR A 89 16.56 -1.69 -4.49
N LYS A 90 17.54 -2.19 -3.75
CA LYS A 90 18.95 -2.00 -4.11
C LYS A 90 19.29 -2.86 -5.32
N THR A 91 20.31 -2.48 -6.08
CA THR A 91 20.77 -3.25 -7.24
C THR A 91 21.01 -4.71 -6.86
N ASP A 92 21.65 -4.94 -5.72
CA ASP A 92 21.96 -6.28 -5.19
C ASP A 92 20.70 -7.09 -4.84
N GLU A 93 19.59 -6.44 -4.44
CA GLU A 93 18.31 -7.11 -4.12
C GLU A 93 17.51 -7.47 -5.38
N MET A 94 17.89 -6.97 -6.56
CA MET A 94 17.19 -7.25 -7.82
C MET A 94 17.77 -8.48 -8.55
N GLU A 95 18.94 -8.96 -8.14
CA GLU A 95 19.62 -10.10 -8.76
C GLU A 95 19.21 -11.45 -8.15
N ASP A 96 18.58 -11.44 -6.96
CA ASP A 96 18.01 -12.59 -6.26
C ASP A 96 16.51 -12.77 -6.55
#